data_AF-A0A972V9C3-F1
#
_entry.id   AF-A0A972V9C3-F1
#
_cell.length_a   1.000
_cell.length_b   1.000
_cell.length_c   1.000
_cell.angle_alpha   90.00
_cell.angle_beta   90.00
_cell.angle_gamma   90.00
#
_symmetry.space_group_name_H-M   'P 1'
#
loop_
_entity.id
_entity.type
_entity.pdbx_description
1 polymer ?
#
loop_
_entity_poly.entity_id
_entity_poly.type
_entity_poly.pdbx_seq_one_letter_code
_entity_poly.pdbx_strand_id
1 'polypeptide(L)'
;AKEAKAGKPLNFAYIILTGMPLSQTIYGLVLMLVALKPGIIGDGAVTATHAGTLLGIGIAGGLAELFSAWLQGLIGAAGCRAISEGEGKGLIFIIIAMGIVETVGLFGFVFLVLIKPF
;
A
#
# COMPACT_ATOMS: atom_id res chain seq x y z
N ALA A 1 3.10 -3.20 -25.16
CA ALA A 1 1.62 -3.01 -25.15
C ALA A 1 1.10 -2.99 -26.58
N LYS A 2 0.00 -3.69 -26.87
CA LYS A 2 -0.61 -3.77 -28.21
C LYS A 2 -1.04 -2.38 -28.71
N GLU A 3 -1.54 -1.53 -27.80
CA GLU A 3 -1.92 -0.14 -28.08
C GLU A 3 -0.77 0.73 -28.58
N ALA A 4 0.38 0.69 -27.88
CA ALA A 4 1.58 1.42 -28.29
C ALA A 4 2.11 0.97 -29.65
N LYS A 5 2.02 -0.33 -29.95
CA LYS A 5 2.39 -0.88 -31.27
C LYS A 5 1.39 -0.53 -32.38
N ALA A 6 0.14 -0.24 -32.03
CA ALA A 6 -0.92 0.14 -32.95
C ALA A 6 -1.05 1.66 -33.16
N GLY A 7 -0.16 2.47 -32.57
CA GLY A 7 -0.24 3.93 -32.63
C GLY A 7 -1.45 4.53 -31.89
N LYS A 8 -2.14 3.74 -31.07
CA LYS A 8 -3.27 4.21 -30.25
C LYS A 8 -2.72 4.95 -29.01
N PRO A 9 -3.39 6.02 -28.54
CA PRO A 9 -3.00 6.70 -27.32
C PRO A 9 -3.07 5.75 -26.12
N LEU A 10 -2.14 5.91 -25.17
CA LEU A 10 -2.12 5.11 -23.95
C LEU A 10 -3.35 5.39 -23.09
N ASN A 11 -3.96 4.33 -22.57
CA ASN A 11 -5.14 4.42 -21.73
C ASN A 11 -4.81 5.03 -20.35
N PHE A 12 -5.58 6.03 -19.91
CA PHE A 12 -5.46 6.64 -18.58
C PHE A 12 -5.60 5.61 -17.43
N ALA A 13 -6.27 4.48 -17.70
CA ALA A 13 -6.35 3.34 -16.79
C ALA A 13 -4.97 2.89 -16.28
N TYR A 14 -3.90 2.97 -17.08
CA TYR A 14 -2.56 2.57 -16.66
C TYR A 14 -2.01 3.43 -15.51
N ILE A 15 -2.36 4.71 -15.48
CA ILE A 15 -1.98 5.62 -14.39
C ILE A 15 -2.71 5.23 -13.11
N ILE A 16 -4.01 4.93 -13.20
CA ILE A 16 -4.81 4.47 -12.06
C ILE A 16 -4.20 3.21 -11.46
N LEU A 17 -3.88 2.22 -12.29
CA LEU A 17 -3.30 0.94 -11.82
C LEU A 17 -1.90 1.10 -11.21
N THR A 18 -1.10 2.04 -11.72
CA THR A 18 0.25 2.33 -11.19
C THR A 18 0.19 3.09 -9.86
N GLY A 19 -0.81 3.96 -9.68
CA GLY A 19 -0.93 4.81 -8.50
C GLY A 19 -1.53 4.12 -7.27
N MET A 20 -2.31 3.05 -7.44
CA MET A 20 -2.98 2.38 -6.32
C MET A 20 -2.03 1.92 -5.18
N PRO A 21 -0.84 1.34 -5.45
CA PRO A 21 0.12 0.98 -4.40
C PRO A 21 0.70 2.13 -3.56
N LEU A 22 0.33 3.38 -3.84
CA LEU A 22 0.77 4.52 -3.02
C LEU A 22 0.09 4.56 -1.65
N SER A 23 -1.07 3.92 -1.47
CA SER A 23 -1.78 3.93 -0.18
C SER A 23 -0.94 3.31 0.94
N GLN A 24 -0.13 2.30 0.65
CA GLN A 24 0.75 1.65 1.63
C GLN A 24 1.85 2.59 2.14
N THR A 25 2.37 3.46 1.28
CA THR A 25 3.29 4.52 1.73
C THR A 25 2.60 5.50 2.67
N ILE A 26 1.33 5.83 2.38
CA ILE A 26 0.52 6.71 3.24
C ILE A 26 0.25 6.04 4.60
N TYR A 27 -0.09 4.74 4.62
CA TYR A 27 -0.28 4.00 5.87
C TYR A 27 0.99 3.96 6.71
N GLY A 28 2.14 3.68 6.11
CA GLY A 28 3.43 3.75 6.80
C GLY A 28 3.74 5.14 7.36
N LEU A 29 3.44 6.19 6.60
CA LEU A 29 3.60 7.58 7.04
C LEU A 29 2.67 7.90 8.24
N VAL A 30 1.41 7.48 8.18
CA VAL A 30 0.45 7.69 9.27
C VAL A 30 0.85 6.88 10.51
N LEU A 31 1.28 5.63 10.36
CA LEU A 31 1.80 4.82 11.46
C LEU A 31 2.95 5.56 12.16
N MET A 32 3.92 6.07 11.40
CA MET A 32 5.07 6.77 11.98
C MET A 32 4.70 8.12 12.59
N LEU A 33 4.03 9.00 11.83
CA LEU A 33 3.82 10.40 12.23
C LEU A 33 2.67 10.60 13.21
N VAL A 34 1.63 9.78 13.11
CA VAL A 34 0.41 9.94 13.91
C VAL A 34 0.42 8.95 15.08
N ALA A 35 0.74 7.67 14.83
CA ALA A 35 0.63 6.64 15.87
C ALA A 35 1.87 6.55 16.76
N LEU A 36 3.08 6.66 16.21
CA LEU A 36 4.32 6.39 16.97
C LEU A 36 5.06 7.65 17.43
N LYS A 37 5.19 8.68 16.58
CA LYS A 37 5.95 9.90 16.88
C LYS A 37 5.65 10.51 18.27
N PRO A 38 4.39 10.62 18.74
CA PRO A 38 4.09 11.22 20.05
C PRO A 38 4.78 10.50 21.22
N GLY A 39 4.87 9.16 21.19
CA GLY A 39 5.50 8.38 22.25
C GLY A 39 7.02 8.21 22.11
N ILE A 40 7.60 8.62 20.97
CA ILE A 40 9.04 8.48 20.69
C ILE A 40 9.81 9.77 20.99
N ILE A 41 9.28 10.93 20.58
CA ILE A 41 10.00 12.22 20.60
C ILE A 41 9.30 13.27 21.50
N GLY A 42 8.17 12.93 22.14
CA GLY A 42 7.42 13.85 23.01
C GLY A 42 7.94 13.94 24.45
N ASP A 43 7.39 14.91 25.20
CA ASP A 43 7.56 14.98 26.65
C ASP A 43 7.01 13.70 27.29
N GLY A 44 7.85 12.99 28.04
CA GLY A 44 7.49 11.67 28.59
C GLY A 44 7.67 10.51 27.61
N ALA A 45 8.55 10.63 26.60
CA ALA A 45 8.88 9.57 25.67
C ALA A 45 9.07 8.20 26.35
N VAL A 46 8.31 7.21 25.90
CA VAL A 46 8.28 5.85 26.47
C VAL A 46 9.22 4.89 25.76
N THR A 47 10.08 5.42 24.88
CA THR A 47 11.02 4.65 24.06
C THR A 47 11.90 3.73 24.90
N ALA A 48 12.40 4.18 26.05
CA ALA A 48 13.23 3.35 26.92
C ALA A 48 12.47 2.14 27.49
N THR A 49 11.17 2.30 27.77
CA THR A 49 10.30 1.26 28.34
C THR A 49 9.83 0.26 27.28
N HIS A 50 9.65 0.70 26.03
CA HIS A 50 9.02 -0.09 24.96
C HIS A 50 9.86 -0.22 23.69
N ALA A 51 11.19 -0.04 23.77
CA ALA A 51 12.08 -0.04 22.61
C ALA A 51 11.89 -1.24 21.68
N GLY A 52 11.81 -2.45 22.25
CA GLY A 52 11.61 -3.68 21.48
C GLY A 52 10.27 -3.72 20.76
N THR A 53 9.19 -3.34 21.44
CA THR A 53 7.84 -3.27 20.85
C THR A 53 7.78 -2.24 19.73
N LEU A 54 8.37 -1.06 19.93
CA LEU A 54 8.39 0.03 18.93
C LEU A 54 9.18 -0.36 17.68
N LEU A 55 10.35 -0.99 17.85
CA LEU A 55 11.12 -1.53 16.74
C LEU A 55 10.35 -2.64 16.01
N GLY A 56 9.71 -3.54 16.78
CA GLY A 56 8.86 -4.60 16.23
C GLY A 56 7.70 -4.04 15.40
N ILE A 57 7.01 -3.01 15.88
CA ILE A 57 5.96 -2.33 15.14
C ILE A 57 6.50 -1.68 13.86
N GLY A 58 7.66 -1.00 13.93
CA GLY A 58 8.28 -0.39 12.76
C GLY A 58 8.65 -1.40 11.67
N ILE A 59 9.30 -2.51 12.05
CA ILE A 59 9.68 -3.57 11.11
C ILE A 59 8.45 -4.30 10.58
N ALA A 60 7.52 -4.71 11.44
CA ALA A 60 6.31 -5.41 11.04
C ALA A 60 5.45 -4.54 10.12
N GLY A 61 5.32 -3.24 10.43
CA GLY A 61 4.61 -2.27 9.59
C GLY A 61 5.28 -2.09 8.24
N GLY A 62 6.59 -1.87 8.23
CA GLY A 62 7.35 -1.77 6.98
C GLY A 62 7.20 -3.00 6.10
N LEU A 63 7.23 -4.20 6.67
CA LEU A 63 7.05 -5.45 5.92
C LEU A 63 5.61 -5.65 5.44
N ALA A 64 4.61 -5.37 6.29
CA ALA A 64 3.20 -5.48 5.91
C ALA A 64 2.89 -4.57 4.70
N GLU A 65 3.33 -3.32 4.76
CA GLU A 65 3.14 -2.34 3.69
C GLU A 65 3.95 -2.70 2.43
N LEU A 66 5.19 -3.18 2.59
CA LEU A 66 6.03 -3.64 1.48
C LEU A 66 5.36 -4.78 0.70
N PHE A 67 4.93 -5.84 1.39
CA PHE A 67 4.31 -6.99 0.73
C PHE A 67 2.94 -6.63 0.14
N SER A 68 2.15 -5.80 0.83
CA SER A 68 0.87 -5.32 0.29
C SER A 68 1.08 -4.52 -1.00
N ALA A 69 1.99 -3.55 -1.00
CA ALA A 69 2.27 -2.71 -2.17
C ALA A 69 2.83 -3.54 -3.33
N TRP A 70 3.71 -4.51 -3.02
CA TRP A 70 4.26 -5.42 -4.02
C TRP A 70 3.17 -6.26 -4.70
N LEU A 71 2.31 -6.91 -3.92
CA LEU A 71 1.23 -7.76 -4.45
C LEU A 71 0.22 -6.93 -5.25
N GLN A 72 -0.15 -5.75 -4.76
CA GLN A 72 -1.01 -4.82 -5.49
C GLN A 72 -0.34 -4.34 -6.79
N GLY A 73 0.96 -4.04 -6.77
CA GLY A 73 1.73 -3.71 -7.97
C GLY A 73 1.76 -4.83 -9.02
N LEU A 74 1.88 -6.10 -8.60
CA LEU A 74 1.82 -7.25 -9.50
C LEU A 74 0.45 -7.38 -10.16
N ILE A 75 -0.64 -7.22 -9.40
CA ILE A 75 -2.01 -7.24 -9.92
C ILE A 75 -2.23 -6.07 -10.88
N GLY A 76 -1.75 -4.87 -10.55
CA GLY A 76 -1.80 -3.69 -11.41
C GLY A 76 -1.06 -3.90 -12.74
N ALA A 77 0.13 -4.47 -12.70
CA ALA A 77 0.91 -4.79 -13.89
C ALA A 77 0.22 -5.85 -14.77
N ALA A 78 -0.40 -6.87 -14.17
CA ALA A 78 -1.22 -7.84 -14.88
C ALA A 78 -2.48 -7.20 -15.48
N GLY A 79 -3.12 -6.29 -14.73
CA GLY A 79 -4.26 -5.51 -15.17
C GLY A 79 -3.95 -4.63 -16.38
N CYS A 80 -2.79 -3.96 -16.40
CA CYS A 80 -2.35 -3.18 -17.57
C CYS A 80 -2.25 -4.05 -18.83
N ARG A 81 -1.76 -5.29 -18.71
CA ARG A 81 -1.71 -6.24 -19.85
C ARG A 81 -3.12 -6.64 -20.29
N ALA A 82 -3.97 -7.03 -19.35
CA ALA A 82 -5.35 -7.45 -19.63
C ALA A 82 -6.17 -6.35 -20.31
N ILE A 83 -6.06 -5.11 -19.83
CA ILE A 83 -6.74 -3.94 -20.41
C ILE A 83 -6.22 -3.63 -21.82
N SER A 84 -4.90 -3.74 -22.04
CA SER A 84 -4.28 -3.51 -23.35
C SER A 84 -4.76 -4.52 -24.41
N GLU A 85 -5.04 -5.75 -24.00
CA GLU A 85 -5.53 -6.81 -24.88
C GLU A 85 -7.05 -6.75 -25.08
N GLY A 86 -7.79 -6.44 -24.02
CA GLY A 86 -9.25 -6.32 -23.99
C GLY A 86 -9.81 -4.97 -24.44
N GLU A 87 -8.98 -4.09 -25.01
CA GLU A 87 -9.36 -2.75 -25.49
C GLU A 87 -10.08 -1.90 -24.42
N GLY A 88 -9.55 -1.86 -23.20
CA GLY A 88 -10.15 -1.08 -22.11
C GLY A 88 -11.20 -1.82 -21.28
N LYS A 89 -11.72 -2.96 -21.75
CA LYS A 89 -12.76 -3.72 -21.05
C LYS A 89 -12.19 -4.39 -19.79
N GLY A 90 -13.01 -4.44 -18.73
CA GLY A 90 -12.67 -5.15 -17.49
C GLY A 90 -11.89 -4.34 -16.46
N LEU A 91 -11.65 -3.03 -16.68
CA LEU A 91 -10.99 -2.15 -15.71
C LEU A 91 -11.62 -2.23 -14.30
N ILE A 92 -12.96 -2.22 -14.21
CA ILE A 92 -13.67 -2.27 -12.93
C ILE A 92 -13.33 -3.54 -12.15
N PHE A 93 -13.28 -4.70 -12.80
CA PHE A 93 -12.92 -5.96 -12.14
C PHE A 93 -11.49 -5.96 -11.63
N ILE A 94 -10.57 -5.32 -12.37
CA ILE A 94 -9.18 -5.15 -11.94
C ILE A 94 -9.10 -4.23 -10.73
N ILE A 95 -9.83 -3.11 -10.72
CA ILE A 95 -9.90 -2.21 -9.56
C ILE A 95 -10.46 -2.93 -8.33
N ILE A 96 -11.50 -3.76 -8.50
CA ILE A 96 -12.04 -4.56 -7.40
C ILE A 96 -10.98 -5.54 -6.87
N ALA A 97 -10.26 -6.25 -7.74
CA ALA A 97 -9.18 -7.14 -7.32
C ALA A 97 -8.05 -6.40 -6.58
N MET A 98 -7.71 -5.19 -7.05
CA MET A 98 -6.73 -4.31 -6.41
C MET A 98 -7.21 -3.84 -5.02
N GLY A 99 -8.49 -3.52 -4.86
CA GLY A 99 -9.07 -3.16 -3.57
C GLY A 99 -9.16 -4.33 -2.59
N ILE A 100 -9.35 -5.56 -3.08
CA ILE A 100 -9.33 -6.75 -2.23
C ILE A 100 -7.93 -6.95 -1.64
N VAL A 101 -6.87 -6.89 -2.45
CA VAL A 101 -5.50 -7.06 -1.93
C VAL A 101 -5.07 -5.91 -1.02
N GLU A 102 -5.61 -4.71 -1.22
CA GLU A 102 -5.37 -3.54 -0.36
C GLU A 102 -5.73 -3.81 1.10
N THR A 103 -6.74 -4.65 1.35
CA THR A 103 -7.17 -5.00 2.71
C THR A 103 -6.06 -5.65 3.53
N VAL A 104 -5.08 -6.30 2.90
CA VAL A 104 -3.93 -6.90 3.59
C VAL A 104 -3.07 -5.80 4.24
N GLY A 105 -2.76 -4.74 3.51
CA GLY A 105 -2.04 -3.57 4.04
C GLY A 105 -2.86 -2.86 5.11
N LEU A 106 -4.15 -2.60 4.84
CA LEU A 106 -5.05 -1.97 5.81
C LEU A 106 -5.13 -2.74 7.14
N PHE A 107 -5.25 -4.07 7.10
CA PHE A 107 -5.27 -4.86 8.33
C PHE A 107 -3.92 -4.88 9.04
N GLY A 108 -2.81 -4.91 8.30
CA GLY A 108 -1.47 -4.76 8.86
C GLY A 108 -1.30 -3.44 9.61
N PHE A 109 -1.67 -2.33 8.96
CA PHE A 109 -1.68 -1.00 9.56
C PHE A 109 -2.56 -0.92 10.81
N VAL A 110 -3.83 -1.32 10.72
CA VAL A 110 -4.78 -1.22 11.83
C VAL A 110 -4.33 -2.07 13.02
N PHE A 111 -3.88 -3.30 12.78
CA PHE A 111 -3.38 -4.17 13.85
C PHE A 111 -2.25 -3.50 14.63
N LEU A 112 -1.29 -2.90 13.94
CA LEU A 112 -0.15 -2.22 14.54
C LEU A 112 -0.52 -0.95 15.31
N VAL A 113 -1.51 -0.21 14.81
CA VAL A 113 -2.07 0.95 15.53
C VAL A 113 -2.76 0.52 16.82
N LEU A 114 -3.43 -0.64 16.84
CA LEU A 114 -4.16 -1.14 18.01
C LEU A 114 -3.24 -1.72 19.10
N ILE A 115 -2.09 -2.30 18.74
CA ILE A 115 -1.18 -2.92 19.71
C ILE A 115 -0.11 -1.96 20.27
N LYS A 116 -0.10 -0.70 19.84
CA LYS A 116 0.86 0.30 20.33
C LYS A 116 0.69 0.51 21.84
N PRO A 117 1.77 0.70 22.61
CA PRO A 117 1.70 0.65 24.07
C PRO A 117 1.18 1.93 24.78
N PHE A 118 0.71 2.94 24.05
CA PHE A 118 0.26 4.24 24.56
C PHE A 118 -0.74 4.88 23.61
#